data_AF-A0A9D6UB29-F1
#
_entry.id   AF-A0A9D6UB29-F1
#
_cell.length_a   1.000
_cell.length_b   1.000
_cell.length_c   1.000
_cell.angle_alpha   90.00
_cell.angle_beta   90.00
_cell.angle_gamma   90.00
#
_symmetry.space_group_name_H-M   'P 1'
#
loop_
_entity.id
_entity.type
_entity.pdbx_description
1 polymer ?
#
loop_
_entity_poly.entity_id
_entity_poly.type
_entity_poly.pdbx_seq_one_letter_code
_entity_poly.pdbx_strand_id
1 'polypeptide(L)'
;TLGNSTGATSLVFNAGTGNIDIGSSAFARSINVGTGAAAQTITLGNSTGATSISLNNGTGVLNIGTNAVAHTITMGNGTGATSLVLNAGTGNIDIGVNAFARSINMGTGAAAQTITLGNSTGATSIALNNGTGALNIGTNAVAHTITMGNGTGATSLVLNAGTGNIDIGVNAFARSINVGTGAAAQTITIGNSTGITSVALNSGSGAINIGTNAVAHTITLGNSTGATTIALNNGTGALNIGTNAVAHTITLGNSTGATAIALNNGTGALNIGTNAIAHTITIGNVTGATRVNVNTGTGLFNVTATNSIFSGTVTASCGVLICSDIRYKKDITNLKGSLDKVLQLQGVNYFFRKDEFPEKSFTDTKQIGFIAQEVEKIYPEFVATDSKGYKSVDYSRLTPVLVEALKELQKQVNELQQSNNVLKEGTVSKQDFEKLKADIQKLNDLVKNNTEAKMSSEK
;
A
#
# COMPACT_ATOMS: atom_id res chain seq x y z
N THR A 1 77.13 51.43 -47.75
CA THR A 1 76.99 49.96 -47.74
C THR A 1 78.36 49.36 -47.51
N LEU A 2 78.53 48.56 -46.46
CA LEU A 2 79.74 47.76 -46.23
C LEU A 2 79.38 46.32 -46.61
N GLY A 3 79.83 45.84 -47.77
CA GLY A 3 79.51 44.50 -48.29
C GLY A 3 79.10 44.47 -49.77
N ASN A 4 79.32 43.34 -50.44
CA ASN A 4 78.95 43.07 -51.84
C ASN A 4 77.50 42.57 -51.91
N SER A 5 76.69 43.10 -52.84
CA SER A 5 75.29 42.71 -53.04
C SER A 5 75.10 41.32 -53.67
N THR A 6 76.16 40.69 -54.18
CA THR A 6 76.09 39.42 -54.92
C THR A 6 77.04 38.33 -54.43
N GLY A 7 77.82 38.56 -53.37
CA GLY A 7 78.82 37.60 -52.87
C GLY A 7 78.79 37.43 -51.34
N ALA A 8 79.28 36.28 -50.86
CA ALA A 8 79.41 36.04 -49.43
C ALA A 8 80.38 37.07 -48.81
N THR A 9 79.88 37.87 -47.87
CA THR A 9 80.68 38.82 -47.09
C THR A 9 80.45 38.55 -45.60
N SER A 10 81.53 38.57 -44.82
CA SER A 10 81.49 38.43 -43.36
C SER A 10 82.03 39.71 -42.74
N LEU A 11 81.29 40.24 -41.77
CA LEU A 11 81.68 41.39 -40.96
C LEU A 11 81.56 40.98 -39.50
N VAL A 12 82.67 41.03 -38.77
CA VAL A 12 82.75 40.58 -37.37
C VAL A 12 83.05 41.78 -36.48
N PHE A 13 82.22 41.99 -35.46
CA PHE A 13 82.47 42.95 -34.39
C PHE A 13 82.75 42.19 -33.10
N ASN A 14 83.94 42.36 -32.54
CA ASN A 14 84.33 41.74 -31.27
C ASN A 14 84.30 42.80 -30.17
N ALA A 15 83.44 42.60 -29.17
CA ALA A 15 83.52 43.31 -27.90
C ALA A 15 84.26 42.39 -26.91
N GLY A 16 85.28 42.90 -26.23
CA GLY A 16 85.91 42.19 -25.10
C GLY A 16 84.98 42.18 -23.89
N THR A 17 85.26 43.03 -22.90
CA THR A 17 84.39 43.25 -21.73
C THR A 17 83.40 44.41 -21.91
N GLY A 18 83.45 45.11 -23.04
CA GLY A 18 82.60 46.27 -23.33
C GLY A 18 81.37 45.94 -24.18
N ASN A 19 80.55 46.95 -24.45
CA ASN A 19 79.33 46.83 -25.26
C ASN A 19 79.59 47.21 -26.72
N ILE A 20 78.87 46.57 -27.65
CA ILE A 20 78.67 47.07 -29.01
C ILE A 20 77.26 47.66 -29.06
N ASP A 21 77.16 48.98 -28.99
CA ASP A 21 75.88 49.68 -29.05
C ASP A 21 75.54 50.07 -30.50
N ILE A 22 74.32 49.77 -30.93
CA ILE A 22 73.82 50.12 -32.27
C ILE A 22 72.57 50.98 -32.09
N GLY A 23 72.62 52.23 -32.58
CA GLY A 23 71.45 53.13 -32.62
C GLY A 23 71.02 53.73 -31.26
N SER A 24 71.96 54.00 -30.36
CA SER A 24 71.74 54.52 -28.99
C SER A 24 71.22 55.97 -28.88
N SER A 25 70.77 56.61 -29.97
CA SER A 25 70.26 57.98 -29.95
C SER A 25 68.83 58.05 -29.37
N ALA A 26 68.49 59.15 -28.69
CA ALA A 26 67.14 59.39 -28.17
C ALA A 26 66.06 59.66 -29.25
N PHE A 27 66.45 59.82 -30.51
CA PHE A 27 65.53 60.04 -31.62
C PHE A 27 65.02 58.73 -32.20
N ALA A 28 63.74 58.69 -32.55
CA ALA A 28 63.12 57.55 -33.19
C ALA A 28 63.78 57.28 -34.57
N ARG A 29 64.44 56.12 -34.70
CA ARG A 29 65.05 55.66 -35.96
C ARG A 29 64.88 54.14 -36.07
N SER A 30 64.61 53.65 -37.28
CA SER A 30 64.55 52.22 -37.53
C SER A 30 65.95 51.62 -37.66
N ILE A 31 66.19 50.51 -36.96
CA ILE A 31 67.33 49.62 -37.18
C ILE A 31 66.80 48.39 -37.91
N ASN A 32 67.14 48.25 -39.18
CA ASN A 32 66.67 47.15 -40.03
C ASN A 32 67.74 46.05 -40.08
N VAL A 33 67.38 44.83 -39.65
CA VAL A 33 68.26 43.65 -39.71
C VAL A 33 67.55 42.55 -40.49
N GLY A 34 68.18 42.03 -41.54
CA GLY A 34 67.66 40.89 -42.30
C GLY A 34 66.36 41.15 -43.07
N THR A 35 66.19 42.34 -43.67
CA THR A 35 64.95 42.75 -44.37
C THR A 35 64.88 42.34 -45.84
N GLY A 36 65.75 41.45 -46.32
CA GLY A 36 65.71 40.96 -47.71
C GLY A 36 64.52 40.03 -47.99
N ALA A 37 64.22 39.77 -49.27
CA ALA A 37 63.14 38.85 -49.67
C ALA A 37 63.54 37.36 -49.64
N ALA A 38 64.84 37.05 -49.62
CA ALA A 38 65.35 35.68 -49.56
C ALA A 38 65.29 35.10 -48.14
N ALA A 39 65.38 33.78 -48.04
CA ALA A 39 65.53 33.11 -46.75
C ALA A 39 66.76 33.65 -45.99
N GLN A 40 66.54 34.12 -44.76
CA GLN A 40 67.57 34.70 -43.90
C GLN A 40 67.47 34.06 -42.52
N THR A 41 68.60 33.70 -41.93
CA THR A 41 68.69 33.19 -40.56
C THR A 41 69.40 34.22 -39.71
N ILE A 42 68.70 34.74 -38.69
CA ILE A 42 69.29 35.57 -37.64
C ILE A 42 69.44 34.69 -36.41
N THR A 43 70.68 34.43 -35.98
CA THR A 43 70.97 33.68 -34.75
C THR A 43 71.41 34.66 -33.68
N LEU A 44 70.74 34.65 -32.53
CA LEU A 44 71.08 35.46 -31.36
C LEU A 44 71.38 34.50 -30.21
N GLY A 45 72.60 34.57 -29.65
CA GLY A 45 73.04 33.70 -28.56
C GLY A 45 73.86 32.47 -28.99
N ASN A 46 74.10 31.56 -28.04
CA ASN A 46 74.86 30.32 -28.25
C ASN A 46 74.05 29.07 -27.84
N SER A 47 74.52 27.87 -28.23
CA SER A 47 73.80 26.59 -28.05
C SER A 47 74.18 25.81 -26.78
N THR A 48 75.22 26.20 -26.05
CA THR A 48 75.80 25.39 -24.95
C THR A 48 76.10 26.17 -23.67
N GLY A 49 76.21 27.49 -23.75
CA GLY A 49 76.46 28.40 -22.63
C GLY A 49 75.24 29.23 -22.24
N ALA A 50 75.28 29.84 -21.06
CA ALA A 50 74.23 30.75 -20.64
C ALA A 50 74.23 32.01 -21.54
N THR A 51 73.13 32.26 -22.23
CA THR A 51 72.90 33.52 -22.97
C THR A 51 71.64 34.18 -22.42
N SER A 52 71.73 35.45 -22.00
CA SER A 52 70.55 36.28 -21.75
C SER A 52 70.27 37.17 -22.96
N ILE A 53 69.08 37.05 -23.55
CA ILE A 53 68.58 37.98 -24.56
C ILE A 53 67.49 38.81 -23.88
N SER A 54 67.71 40.12 -23.76
CA SER A 54 66.72 41.05 -23.19
C SER A 54 66.17 41.94 -24.31
N LEU A 55 64.86 41.83 -24.56
CA LEU A 55 64.14 42.63 -25.54
C LEU A 55 63.19 43.58 -24.80
N ASN A 56 63.71 44.72 -24.39
CA ASN A 56 62.92 45.75 -23.71
C ASN A 56 62.32 46.67 -24.75
N ASN A 57 60.99 46.78 -24.75
CA ASN A 57 60.27 47.75 -25.57
C ASN A 57 59.49 48.65 -24.61
N GLY A 58 59.65 49.97 -24.74
CA GLY A 58 59.05 50.95 -23.83
C GLY A 58 57.52 51.01 -23.96
N THR A 59 56.99 52.13 -24.44
CA THR A 59 55.54 52.27 -24.72
C THR A 59 55.13 51.74 -26.10
N GLY A 60 56.08 51.21 -26.87
CA GLY A 60 55.85 50.66 -28.21
C GLY A 60 55.33 49.23 -28.20
N VAL A 61 55.15 48.66 -29.41
CA VAL A 61 54.69 47.27 -29.61
C VAL A 61 55.85 46.38 -30.06
N LEU A 62 56.05 45.23 -29.40
CA LEU A 62 57.01 44.21 -29.84
C LEU A 62 56.28 43.20 -30.72
N ASN A 63 56.44 43.35 -32.04
CA ASN A 63 55.83 42.46 -33.03
C ASN A 63 56.77 41.28 -33.33
N ILE A 64 56.28 40.04 -33.21
CA ILE A 64 57.02 38.82 -33.56
C ILE A 64 56.17 38.02 -34.55
N GLY A 65 56.67 37.80 -35.77
CA GLY A 65 56.05 36.90 -36.76
C GLY A 65 54.74 37.38 -37.40
N THR A 66 54.57 38.69 -37.64
CA THR A 66 53.27 39.30 -38.04
C THR A 66 52.86 39.18 -39.52
N ASN A 67 53.74 38.77 -40.46
CA ASN A 67 53.57 39.04 -41.92
C ASN A 67 53.61 37.83 -42.90
N ALA A 68 53.08 36.64 -42.58
CA ALA A 68 53.02 35.55 -43.59
C ALA A 68 51.90 34.52 -43.39
N VAL A 69 51.66 33.75 -44.47
CA VAL A 69 50.64 32.69 -44.61
C VAL A 69 50.85 31.53 -43.63
N ALA A 70 52.08 31.27 -43.17
CA ALA A 70 52.39 30.29 -42.12
C ALA A 70 53.69 30.67 -41.36
N HIS A 71 53.64 30.71 -40.03
CA HIS A 71 54.80 30.90 -39.16
C HIS A 71 54.72 29.98 -37.94
N THR A 72 55.88 29.52 -37.44
CA THR A 72 55.99 28.79 -36.16
C THR A 72 56.89 29.57 -35.23
N ILE A 73 56.38 29.95 -34.06
CA ILE A 73 57.18 30.51 -32.97
C ILE A 73 57.33 29.41 -31.93
N THR A 74 58.56 28.92 -31.73
CA THR A 74 58.86 27.93 -30.68
C THR A 74 59.56 28.66 -29.55
N MET A 75 59.00 28.59 -28.34
CA MET A 75 59.59 29.13 -27.12
C MET A 75 59.82 27.99 -26.12
N GLY A 76 61.09 27.70 -25.83
CA GLY A 76 61.50 26.63 -24.90
C GLY A 76 62.40 25.57 -25.54
N ASN A 77 62.70 24.51 -24.78
CA ASN A 77 63.52 23.39 -25.23
C ASN A 77 62.73 22.07 -25.23
N GLY A 78 63.20 21.05 -25.96
CA GLY A 78 62.53 19.76 -26.10
C GLY A 78 62.87 18.71 -25.03
N THR A 79 63.85 18.96 -24.16
CA THR A 79 64.43 17.94 -23.26
C THR A 79 64.83 18.44 -21.87
N GLY A 80 64.83 19.76 -21.63
CA GLY A 80 65.24 20.38 -20.38
C GLY A 80 64.09 21.12 -19.68
N ALA A 81 64.36 21.62 -18.47
CA ALA A 81 63.42 22.50 -17.80
C ALA A 81 63.34 23.86 -18.53
N THR A 82 62.14 24.31 -18.86
CA THR A 82 61.87 25.67 -19.36
C THR A 82 60.80 26.28 -18.46
N SER A 83 61.01 27.51 -18.00
CA SER A 83 59.95 28.33 -17.40
C SER A 83 59.61 29.47 -18.34
N LEU A 84 58.35 29.56 -18.74
CA LEU A 84 57.81 30.70 -19.47
C LEU A 84 56.85 31.44 -18.54
N VAL A 85 57.18 32.69 -18.23
CA VAL A 85 56.33 33.58 -17.41
C VAL A 85 55.76 34.66 -18.31
N LEU A 86 54.42 34.73 -18.38
CA LEU A 86 53.69 35.78 -19.08
C LEU A 86 52.93 36.60 -18.03
N ASN A 87 53.21 37.89 -17.94
CA ASN A 87 52.54 38.79 -17.00
C ASN A 87 51.97 40.00 -17.76
N ALA A 88 50.67 40.24 -17.60
CA ALA A 88 49.95 41.33 -18.26
C ALA A 88 49.89 42.63 -17.45
N GLY A 89 50.25 42.60 -16.16
CA GLY A 89 50.00 43.71 -15.23
C GLY A 89 48.50 44.01 -15.14
N THR A 90 48.07 45.17 -15.64
CA THR A 90 46.66 45.59 -15.71
C THR A 90 45.96 45.23 -17.04
N GLY A 91 46.70 44.67 -18.01
CA GLY A 91 46.19 44.30 -19.33
C GLY A 91 45.77 42.83 -19.44
N ASN A 92 45.58 42.36 -20.68
CA ASN A 92 45.16 41.00 -20.99
C ASN A 92 46.29 40.18 -21.63
N ILE A 93 46.28 38.87 -21.43
CA ILE A 93 46.99 37.90 -22.29
C ILE A 93 45.95 37.29 -23.22
N ASP A 94 45.91 37.79 -24.45
CA ASP A 94 44.96 37.35 -25.47
C ASP A 94 45.57 36.21 -26.31
N ILE A 95 44.91 35.05 -26.35
CA ILE A 95 45.35 33.87 -27.11
C ILE A 95 44.28 33.49 -28.13
N GLY A 96 44.63 33.52 -29.42
CA GLY A 96 43.77 32.99 -30.48
C GLY A 96 42.50 33.80 -30.78
N VAL A 97 42.52 35.12 -30.59
CA VAL A 97 41.34 36.03 -30.66
C VAL A 97 40.69 36.21 -32.03
N ASN A 98 41.27 35.72 -33.12
CA ASN A 98 40.68 35.90 -34.45
C ASN A 98 39.61 34.81 -34.76
N ALA A 99 38.71 35.09 -35.71
CA ALA A 99 37.55 34.26 -36.04
C ALA A 99 37.83 32.96 -36.81
N PHE A 100 39.09 32.55 -36.96
CA PHE A 100 39.43 31.30 -37.67
C PHE A 100 39.41 30.10 -36.73
N ALA A 101 38.85 28.99 -37.19
CA ALA A 101 38.90 27.72 -36.49
C ALA A 101 40.36 27.25 -36.29
N ARG A 102 40.72 26.95 -35.04
CA ARG A 102 42.04 26.42 -34.64
C ARG A 102 41.91 25.59 -33.38
N SER A 103 42.90 24.78 -33.09
CA SER A 103 43.10 24.19 -31.76
C SER A 103 44.02 25.06 -30.92
N ILE A 104 43.68 25.27 -29.66
CA ILE A 104 44.58 25.76 -28.62
C ILE A 104 44.87 24.56 -27.73
N ASN A 105 46.05 23.98 -27.87
CA ASN A 105 46.45 22.77 -27.15
C ASN A 105 47.25 23.16 -25.90
N MET A 106 46.83 22.67 -24.74
CA MET A 106 47.54 22.84 -23.47
C MET A 106 47.71 21.48 -22.80
N GLY A 107 48.94 21.11 -22.47
CA GLY A 107 49.22 19.87 -21.72
C GLY A 107 48.84 18.58 -22.44
N THR A 108 49.06 18.48 -23.76
CA THR A 108 48.66 17.32 -24.58
C THR A 108 49.67 16.17 -24.61
N GLY A 109 50.73 16.22 -23.80
CA GLY A 109 51.74 15.16 -23.75
C GLY A 109 51.24 13.86 -23.10
N ALA A 110 52.00 12.77 -23.22
CA ALA A 110 51.66 11.48 -22.59
C ALA A 110 52.01 11.38 -21.10
N ALA A 111 52.89 12.26 -20.60
CA ALA A 111 53.32 12.28 -19.21
C ALA A 111 52.26 12.93 -18.29
N ALA A 112 52.37 12.74 -16.97
CA ALA A 112 51.54 13.47 -16.02
C ALA A 112 51.78 14.99 -16.13
N GLN A 113 50.71 15.76 -16.29
CA GLN A 113 50.74 17.21 -16.44
C GLN A 113 49.71 17.84 -15.51
N THR A 114 50.07 18.92 -14.82
CA THR A 114 49.15 19.69 -13.98
C THR A 114 48.87 21.04 -14.65
N ILE A 115 47.60 21.31 -14.94
CA ILE A 115 47.13 22.63 -15.38
C ILE A 115 46.37 23.24 -14.21
N THR A 116 46.92 24.31 -13.64
CA THR A 116 46.27 25.07 -12.58
C THR A 116 45.71 26.37 -13.15
N LEU A 117 44.41 26.59 -13.00
CA LEU A 117 43.73 27.82 -13.40
C LEU A 117 43.17 28.48 -12.14
N GLY A 118 43.54 29.75 -11.91
CA GLY A 118 43.11 30.55 -10.76
C GLY A 118 43.97 30.39 -9.50
N ASN A 119 43.43 30.78 -8.36
CA ASN A 119 44.14 30.80 -7.08
C ASN A 119 43.33 30.12 -5.94
N SER A 120 43.98 29.83 -4.81
CA SER A 120 43.41 29.02 -3.72
C SER A 120 42.62 29.80 -2.67
N THR A 121 42.72 31.13 -2.61
CA THR A 121 42.25 31.93 -1.45
C THR A 121 41.56 33.24 -1.81
N GLY A 122 41.88 33.81 -2.98
CA GLY A 122 41.24 34.99 -3.54
C GLY A 122 40.13 34.64 -4.55
N ALA A 123 39.25 35.59 -4.79
CA ALA A 123 38.22 35.44 -5.81
C ALA A 123 38.86 35.31 -7.21
N THR A 124 38.67 34.18 -7.89
CA THR A 124 38.96 34.02 -9.31
C THR A 124 37.70 33.55 -10.03
N SER A 125 37.29 34.25 -11.08
CA SER A 125 36.29 33.73 -12.02
C SER A 125 36.99 33.01 -13.17
N ILE A 126 36.54 31.80 -13.47
CA ILE A 126 36.93 31.07 -14.69
C ILE A 126 35.67 30.95 -15.54
N ALA A 127 35.61 31.69 -16.65
CA ALA A 127 34.49 31.62 -17.59
C ALA A 127 34.85 30.69 -18.75
N LEU A 128 34.17 29.54 -18.84
CA LEU A 128 34.30 28.57 -19.93
C LEU A 128 33.09 28.66 -20.84
N ASN A 129 33.10 29.62 -21.76
CA ASN A 129 32.04 29.75 -22.76
C ASN A 129 32.36 28.86 -23.95
N ASN A 130 31.51 27.87 -24.21
CA ASN A 130 31.56 27.10 -25.44
C ASN A 130 30.36 27.47 -26.31
N GLY A 131 30.58 27.66 -27.61
CA GLY A 131 29.53 27.99 -28.56
C GLY A 131 28.65 26.78 -28.86
N THR A 132 28.51 26.44 -30.14
CA THR A 132 27.77 25.22 -30.55
C THR A 132 28.54 23.92 -30.36
N GLY A 133 29.80 24.00 -29.90
CA GLY A 133 30.66 22.85 -29.64
C GLY A 133 30.41 22.19 -28.28
N ALA A 134 30.99 21.00 -28.08
CA ALA A 134 30.93 20.27 -26.82
C ALA A 134 32.05 20.69 -25.86
N LEU A 135 31.71 20.95 -24.58
CA LEU A 135 32.70 21.09 -23.51
C LEU A 135 32.92 19.72 -22.89
N ASN A 136 33.97 19.04 -23.32
CA ASN A 136 34.32 17.69 -22.85
C ASN A 136 35.25 17.78 -21.64
N ILE A 137 34.83 17.27 -20.48
CA ILE A 137 35.64 17.21 -19.25
C ILE A 137 35.81 15.75 -18.85
N GLY A 138 37.07 15.27 -18.81
CA GLY A 138 37.41 13.94 -18.29
C GLY A 138 36.98 12.74 -19.15
N THR A 139 36.89 12.88 -20.48
CA THR A 139 36.28 11.88 -21.38
C THR A 139 37.12 10.61 -21.66
N ASN A 140 38.41 10.55 -21.29
CA ASN A 140 39.33 9.49 -21.74
C ASN A 140 40.26 8.89 -20.64
N ALA A 141 39.75 8.24 -19.58
CA ALA A 141 40.56 7.27 -18.80
C ALA A 141 39.72 6.31 -17.92
N VAL A 142 40.40 5.25 -17.47
CA VAL A 142 39.93 4.08 -16.69
C VAL A 142 39.46 4.45 -15.26
N ALA A 143 39.84 5.62 -14.73
CA ALA A 143 39.33 6.17 -13.46
C ALA A 143 39.49 7.71 -13.42
N HIS A 144 38.40 8.44 -13.22
CA HIS A 144 38.42 9.90 -13.03
C HIS A 144 37.46 10.32 -11.92
N THR A 145 37.87 11.28 -11.10
CA THR A 145 36.99 12.00 -10.19
C THR A 145 36.89 13.44 -10.68
N ILE A 146 35.67 13.89 -10.98
CA ILE A 146 35.37 15.29 -11.21
C ILE A 146 34.72 15.80 -9.94
N THR A 147 35.46 16.59 -9.16
CA THR A 147 34.93 17.25 -7.97
C THR A 147 34.54 18.68 -8.32
N MET A 148 33.26 19.01 -8.14
CA MET A 148 32.73 20.37 -8.31
C MET A 148 32.22 20.89 -6.96
N GLY A 149 32.86 21.92 -6.41
CA GLY A 149 32.53 22.51 -5.11
C GLY A 149 33.60 22.33 -4.03
N ASN A 150 33.29 22.70 -2.79
CA ASN A 150 34.21 22.60 -1.65
C ASN A 150 33.63 21.71 -0.52
N GLY A 151 34.49 21.28 0.41
CA GLY A 151 34.10 20.39 1.53
C GLY A 151 33.62 21.09 2.80
N THR A 152 33.66 22.43 2.87
CA THR A 152 33.51 23.18 4.13
C THR A 152 32.71 24.49 4.03
N GLY A 153 32.40 24.97 2.82
CA GLY A 153 31.72 26.24 2.57
C GLY A 153 30.49 26.10 1.67
N ALA A 154 29.69 27.16 1.56
CA ALA A 154 28.55 27.15 0.66
C ALA A 154 29.02 27.13 -0.81
N THR A 155 28.57 26.13 -1.56
CA THR A 155 28.73 26.07 -3.02
C THR A 155 27.35 25.92 -3.64
N SER A 156 27.03 26.74 -4.65
CA SER A 156 25.86 26.53 -5.50
C SER A 156 26.31 25.92 -6.82
N LEU A 157 25.75 24.76 -7.19
CA LEU A 157 25.90 24.16 -8.51
C LEU A 157 24.56 24.26 -9.24
N VAL A 158 24.54 25.01 -10.35
CA VAL A 158 23.37 25.14 -11.22
C VAL A 158 23.64 24.40 -12.52
N LEU A 159 22.84 23.37 -12.81
CA LEU A 159 22.87 22.62 -14.05
C LEU A 159 21.57 22.94 -14.82
N ASN A 160 21.69 23.57 -15.99
CA ASN A 160 20.55 23.89 -16.85
C ASN A 160 20.81 23.33 -18.24
N ALA A 161 19.92 22.45 -18.72
CA ALA A 161 20.03 21.84 -20.03
C ALA A 161 19.31 22.63 -21.15
N GLY A 162 18.57 23.70 -20.82
CA GLY A 162 17.79 24.45 -21.79
C GLY A 162 16.71 23.56 -22.43
N THR A 163 16.90 23.19 -23.70
CA THR A 163 16.02 22.26 -24.45
C THR A 163 16.49 20.80 -24.43
N GLY A 164 17.69 20.52 -23.88
CA GLY A 164 18.28 19.18 -23.80
C GLY A 164 18.04 18.48 -22.46
N ASN A 165 18.73 17.37 -22.25
CA ASN A 165 18.65 16.55 -21.03
C ASN A 165 19.85 16.78 -20.10
N ILE A 166 19.64 16.52 -18.80
CA ILE A 166 20.73 16.26 -17.85
C ILE A 166 20.78 14.74 -17.64
N ASP A 167 21.66 14.09 -18.39
CA ASP A 167 21.85 12.64 -18.33
C ASP A 167 22.85 12.26 -17.22
N ILE A 168 22.41 11.47 -16.24
CA ILE A 168 23.24 11.01 -15.11
C ILE A 168 23.34 9.48 -15.15
N GLY A 169 24.54 8.96 -15.45
CA GLY A 169 24.79 7.52 -15.38
C GLY A 169 24.08 6.69 -16.46
N VAL A 170 24.09 7.14 -17.71
CA VAL A 170 23.36 6.50 -18.84
C VAL A 170 23.98 5.20 -19.37
N ASN A 171 25.23 4.90 -19.03
CA ASN A 171 25.97 3.73 -19.49
C ASN A 171 25.63 2.48 -18.66
N ALA A 172 25.62 1.30 -19.29
CA ALA A 172 25.09 0.02 -18.76
C ALA A 172 25.83 -0.62 -17.57
N PHE A 173 26.78 0.09 -16.94
CA PHE A 173 27.52 -0.42 -15.80
C PHE A 173 26.78 -0.16 -14.48
N ALA A 174 26.83 -1.13 -13.57
CA ALA A 174 26.31 -0.97 -12.23
C ALA A 174 27.06 0.15 -11.49
N ARG A 175 26.34 1.11 -10.93
CA ARG A 175 26.88 2.21 -10.11
C ARG A 175 25.80 2.73 -9.15
N SER A 176 26.23 3.34 -8.06
CA SER A 176 25.34 4.09 -7.17
C SER A 176 25.25 5.54 -7.61
N ILE A 177 24.04 6.10 -7.63
CA ILE A 177 23.80 7.55 -7.70
C ILE A 177 23.30 7.97 -6.32
N ASN A 178 24.20 8.59 -5.54
CA ASN A 178 23.91 9.01 -4.18
C ASN A 178 23.52 10.49 -4.20
N VAL A 179 22.34 10.82 -3.67
CA VAL A 179 21.83 12.20 -3.54
C VAL A 179 21.45 12.43 -2.09
N GLY A 180 22.09 13.41 -1.44
CA GLY A 180 21.76 13.80 -0.07
C GLY A 180 22.00 12.73 1.00
N THR A 181 23.15 12.02 0.95
CA THR A 181 23.49 10.94 1.89
C THR A 181 24.21 11.40 3.17
N GLY A 182 24.32 12.71 3.41
CA GLY A 182 24.98 13.25 4.62
C GLY A 182 24.15 13.01 5.89
N ALA A 183 24.75 13.25 7.06
CA ALA A 183 24.05 13.11 8.35
C ALA A 183 23.18 14.33 8.72
N ALA A 184 23.40 15.48 8.09
CA ALA A 184 22.66 16.72 8.37
C ALA A 184 21.24 16.71 7.74
N ALA A 185 20.38 17.64 8.13
CA ALA A 185 19.08 17.82 7.46
C ALA A 185 19.29 18.20 5.98
N GLN A 186 18.67 17.46 5.06
CA GLN A 186 18.78 17.66 3.62
C GLN A 186 17.39 17.65 2.99
N THR A 187 17.08 18.67 2.18
CA THR A 187 15.83 18.74 1.41
C THR A 187 16.13 18.40 -0.05
N ILE A 188 15.49 17.34 -0.57
CA ILE A 188 15.55 16.97 -1.99
C ILE A 188 14.19 17.29 -2.61
N THR A 189 14.13 18.34 -3.43
CA THR A 189 12.92 18.71 -4.17
C THR A 189 13.04 18.20 -5.61
N ILE A 190 12.10 17.35 -6.03
CA ILE A 190 12.00 16.85 -7.41
C ILE A 190 10.68 17.34 -8.00
N GLY A 191 10.75 18.21 -9.01
CA GLY A 191 9.59 18.81 -9.67
C GLY A 191 9.32 20.26 -9.27
N ASN A 192 8.11 20.74 -9.51
CA ASN A 192 7.71 22.12 -9.24
C ASN A 192 6.33 22.20 -8.56
N SER A 193 5.99 23.37 -7.99
CA SER A 193 4.79 23.56 -7.17
C SER A 193 3.53 24.02 -7.95
N THR A 194 3.65 24.45 -9.21
CA THR A 194 2.59 25.21 -9.90
C THR A 194 2.28 24.73 -11.32
N GLY A 195 3.19 23.97 -11.94
CA GLY A 195 3.11 23.42 -13.28
C GLY A 195 3.19 21.90 -13.29
N ILE A 196 2.85 21.31 -14.43
CA ILE A 196 2.83 19.85 -14.60
C ILE A 196 4.27 19.32 -14.57
N THR A 197 4.59 18.45 -13.60
CA THR A 197 5.83 17.65 -13.60
C THR A 197 5.43 16.18 -13.52
N SER A 198 5.92 15.36 -14.46
CA SER A 198 5.91 13.91 -14.30
C SER A 198 7.22 13.45 -13.65
N VAL A 199 7.11 12.68 -12.57
CA VAL A 199 8.24 11.98 -11.96
C VAL A 199 8.04 10.49 -12.18
N ALA A 200 8.85 9.89 -13.03
CA ALA A 200 8.82 8.45 -13.31
C ALA A 200 9.96 7.77 -12.54
N LEU A 201 9.62 6.88 -11.60
CA LEU A 201 10.58 6.02 -10.89
C LEU A 201 10.43 4.59 -11.41
N ASN A 202 11.42 4.08 -12.16
CA ASN A 202 11.44 2.71 -12.66
C ASN A 202 12.67 1.98 -12.13
N SER A 203 12.47 0.92 -11.35
CA SER A 203 13.54 0.12 -10.75
C SER A 203 13.90 -1.15 -11.53
N GLY A 204 13.25 -1.42 -12.68
CA GLY A 204 13.44 -2.67 -13.42
C GLY A 204 13.05 -3.89 -12.57
N SER A 205 14.01 -4.79 -12.31
CA SER A 205 13.85 -5.93 -11.40
C SER A 205 14.16 -5.62 -9.93
N GLY A 206 14.64 -4.41 -9.63
CA GLY A 206 14.95 -3.95 -8.28
C GLY A 206 13.74 -3.37 -7.54
N ALA A 207 13.91 -3.11 -6.24
CA ALA A 207 12.88 -2.48 -5.41
C ALA A 207 13.02 -0.95 -5.39
N ILE A 208 11.89 -0.24 -5.25
CA ILE A 208 11.87 1.17 -4.83
C ILE A 208 11.61 1.17 -3.32
N ASN A 209 12.67 1.32 -2.54
CA ASN A 209 12.58 1.39 -1.09
C ASN A 209 12.38 2.84 -0.65
N ILE A 210 11.29 3.13 0.06
CA ILE A 210 10.98 4.46 0.59
C ILE A 210 10.91 4.36 2.12
N GLY A 211 11.82 5.06 2.81
CA GLY A 211 11.77 5.21 4.28
C GLY A 211 12.09 3.94 5.09
N THR A 212 12.88 3.00 4.57
CA THR A 212 13.10 1.67 5.18
C THR A 212 14.04 1.64 6.39
N ASN A 213 14.76 2.72 6.71
CA ASN A 213 15.89 2.70 7.67
C ASN A 213 15.73 3.65 8.87
N ALA A 214 14.52 3.90 9.39
CA ALA A 214 14.38 4.96 10.40
C ALA A 214 13.32 4.78 11.50
N VAL A 215 13.60 5.44 12.64
CA VAL A 215 12.99 5.27 13.98
C VAL A 215 11.54 5.78 14.09
N ALA A 216 11.10 6.69 13.21
CA ALA A 216 9.69 7.07 12.96
C ALA A 216 9.59 8.03 11.74
N HIS A 217 8.87 7.69 10.66
CA HIS A 217 8.70 8.55 9.47
C HIS A 217 7.27 8.50 8.91
N THR A 218 6.78 9.64 8.40
CA THR A 218 5.50 9.74 7.67
C THR A 218 5.76 9.75 6.17
N ILE A 219 5.08 8.87 5.43
CA ILE A 219 5.04 8.90 3.97
C ILE A 219 3.67 9.44 3.56
N THR A 220 3.62 10.66 3.04
CA THR A 220 2.38 11.28 2.53
C THR A 220 2.36 11.18 1.01
N LEU A 221 1.34 10.51 0.46
CA LEU A 221 1.04 10.52 -0.97
C LEU A 221 -0.24 11.32 -1.21
N GLY A 222 -0.18 12.32 -2.08
CA GLY A 222 -1.32 13.16 -2.47
C GLY A 222 -1.33 14.56 -1.85
N ASN A 223 -2.49 15.21 -1.86
CA ASN A 223 -2.66 16.58 -1.37
C ASN A 223 -3.83 16.70 -0.36
N SER A 224 -3.92 17.83 0.35
CA SER A 224 -4.93 18.06 1.41
C SER A 224 -6.19 18.81 0.98
N THR A 225 -6.26 19.33 -0.25
CA THR A 225 -7.29 20.31 -0.66
C THR A 225 -7.91 20.07 -2.04
N GLY A 226 -7.29 19.27 -2.90
CA GLY A 226 -7.71 18.95 -4.26
C GLY A 226 -7.89 17.44 -4.49
N ALA A 227 -8.61 17.08 -5.55
CA ALA A 227 -8.79 15.67 -5.90
C ALA A 227 -7.43 15.02 -6.24
N THR A 228 -7.04 13.99 -5.50
CA THR A 228 -5.88 13.14 -5.81
C THR A 228 -6.37 11.71 -6.00
N THR A 229 -5.98 11.07 -7.11
CA THR A 229 -6.13 9.62 -7.25
C THR A 229 -4.78 8.96 -6.93
N ILE A 230 -4.77 8.02 -5.99
CA ILE A 230 -3.62 7.14 -5.73
C ILE A 230 -4.00 5.75 -6.25
N ALA A 231 -3.40 5.34 -7.36
CA ALA A 231 -3.60 4.01 -7.94
C ALA A 231 -2.48 3.06 -7.50
N LEU A 232 -2.83 2.06 -6.67
CA LEU A 232 -1.92 0.99 -6.23
C LEU A 232 -2.22 -0.28 -7.03
N ASN A 233 -1.67 -0.38 -8.24
CA ASN A 233 -1.82 -1.57 -9.08
C ASN A 233 -0.67 -2.54 -8.82
N ASN A 234 -0.97 -3.70 -8.23
CA ASN A 234 -0.01 -4.79 -8.17
C ASN A 234 -0.28 -5.78 -9.32
N GLY A 235 0.78 -6.34 -9.90
CA GLY A 235 0.68 -7.38 -10.92
C GLY A 235 0.23 -8.71 -10.31
N THR A 236 1.02 -9.77 -10.47
CA THR A 236 0.72 -11.09 -9.89
C THR A 236 1.09 -11.21 -8.40
N GLY A 237 1.67 -10.16 -7.81
CA GLY A 237 2.10 -10.12 -6.41
C GLY A 237 1.01 -9.69 -5.43
N ALA A 238 1.30 -9.84 -4.13
CA ALA A 238 0.42 -9.38 -3.06
C ALA A 238 0.66 -7.90 -2.71
N LEU A 239 -0.40 -7.12 -2.56
CA LEU A 239 -0.33 -5.80 -1.93
C LEU A 239 -0.41 -5.98 -0.41
N ASN A 240 0.75 -5.94 0.25
CA ASN A 240 0.85 -6.06 1.71
C ASN A 240 0.74 -4.68 2.37
N ILE A 241 -0.26 -4.48 3.23
CA ILE A 241 -0.45 -3.24 4.01
C ILE A 241 -0.39 -3.61 5.49
N GLY A 242 0.56 -3.04 6.24
CA GLY A 242 0.63 -3.17 7.70
C GLY A 242 1.04 -4.54 8.24
N THR A 243 1.92 -5.28 7.57
CA THR A 243 2.25 -6.68 7.90
C THR A 243 3.28 -6.91 9.01
N ASN A 244 3.86 -5.87 9.62
CA ASN A 244 4.93 -6.00 10.62
C ASN A 244 4.41 -5.94 12.08
N ALA A 245 5.14 -6.56 13.02
CA ALA A 245 4.62 -7.09 14.29
C ALA A 245 4.33 -6.11 15.47
N VAL A 246 4.07 -4.83 15.24
CA VAL A 246 3.76 -3.88 16.33
C VAL A 246 2.52 -3.07 15.95
N ALA A 247 1.35 -3.46 16.48
CA ALA A 247 0.03 -2.82 16.39
C ALA A 247 -0.23 -1.85 15.21
N HIS A 248 -1.06 -2.24 14.24
CA HIS A 248 -1.45 -1.40 13.11
C HIS A 248 -2.95 -1.12 13.10
N THR A 249 -3.34 0.14 12.95
CA THR A 249 -4.69 0.53 12.53
C THR A 249 -4.65 0.91 11.07
N ILE A 250 -5.33 0.13 10.21
CA ILE A 250 -5.53 0.48 8.81
C ILE A 250 -6.93 1.09 8.69
N THR A 251 -7.00 2.41 8.58
CA THR A 251 -8.26 3.13 8.35
C THR A 251 -8.47 3.32 6.85
N LEU A 252 -9.55 2.76 6.31
CA LEU A 252 -10.02 3.05 4.95
C LEU A 252 -11.31 3.89 5.06
N GLY A 253 -11.35 5.06 4.42
CA GLY A 253 -12.51 5.98 4.46
C GLY A 253 -12.27 7.25 5.28
N ASN A 254 -13.34 7.98 5.63
CA ASN A 254 -13.26 9.19 6.46
C ASN A 254 -14.34 9.22 7.56
N SER A 255 -14.21 10.16 8.51
CA SER A 255 -15.12 10.29 9.66
C SER A 255 -16.25 11.32 9.47
N THR A 256 -16.25 12.09 8.37
CA THR A 256 -17.05 13.32 8.25
C THR A 256 -17.80 13.45 6.91
N GLY A 257 -17.56 12.57 5.94
CA GLY A 257 -18.18 12.59 4.62
C GLY A 257 -18.65 11.21 4.15
N ALA A 258 -19.49 11.18 3.10
CA ALA A 258 -19.93 9.92 2.52
C ALA A 258 -18.76 9.23 1.78
N THR A 259 -18.23 8.14 2.34
CA THR A 259 -17.22 7.29 1.68
C THR A 259 -17.74 5.89 1.48
N ALA A 260 -17.77 5.41 0.23
CA ALA A 260 -17.98 4.01 -0.07
C ALA A 260 -16.64 3.26 -0.04
N ILE A 261 -16.58 2.13 0.67
CA ILE A 261 -15.47 1.18 0.60
C ILE A 261 -15.97 -0.02 -0.21
N ALA A 262 -15.43 -0.22 -1.40
CA ALA A 262 -15.75 -1.37 -2.25
C ALA A 262 -14.63 -2.41 -2.18
N LEU A 263 -14.94 -3.60 -1.65
CA LEU A 263 -14.03 -4.75 -1.64
C LEU A 263 -14.52 -5.77 -2.67
N ASN A 264 -13.85 -5.86 -3.83
CA ASN A 264 -14.15 -6.83 -4.87
C ASN A 264 -13.02 -7.86 -4.96
N ASN A 265 -13.27 -9.07 -4.48
CA ASN A 265 -12.32 -10.19 -4.42
C ASN A 265 -12.34 -11.09 -5.66
N GLY A 266 -13.12 -10.75 -6.70
CA GLY A 266 -13.22 -11.54 -7.92
C GLY A 266 -13.69 -12.97 -7.62
N THR A 267 -12.90 -13.96 -8.06
CA THR A 267 -13.17 -15.39 -7.82
C THR A 267 -12.52 -15.94 -6.55
N GLY A 268 -11.70 -15.15 -5.85
CA GLY A 268 -10.99 -15.55 -4.64
C GLY A 268 -11.82 -15.38 -3.36
N ALA A 269 -11.35 -15.91 -2.24
CA ALA A 269 -11.99 -15.72 -0.93
C ALA A 269 -11.64 -14.35 -0.31
N LEU A 270 -12.62 -13.70 0.31
CA LEU A 270 -12.38 -12.58 1.23
C LEU A 270 -12.29 -13.16 2.66
N ASN A 271 -11.06 -13.35 3.14
CA ASN A 271 -10.79 -13.87 4.48
C ASN A 271 -10.65 -12.70 5.47
N ILE A 272 -11.44 -12.71 6.54
CA ILE A 272 -11.41 -11.68 7.60
C ILE A 272 -11.15 -12.37 8.94
N GLY A 273 -10.07 -12.01 9.64
CA GLY A 273 -9.79 -12.51 10.99
C GLY A 273 -9.49 -14.02 11.08
N THR A 274 -8.79 -14.60 10.10
CA THR A 274 -8.57 -16.06 10.03
C THR A 274 -7.42 -16.61 10.87
N ASN A 275 -6.71 -15.77 11.63
CA ASN A 275 -5.62 -16.24 12.49
C ASN A 275 -6.14 -16.79 13.84
N ALA A 276 -5.30 -17.52 14.58
CA ALA A 276 -5.72 -18.25 15.79
C ALA A 276 -5.94 -17.39 17.05
N ILE A 277 -5.91 -16.06 16.93
CA ILE A 277 -6.11 -15.12 18.05
C ILE A 277 -7.61 -14.79 18.18
N ALA A 278 -8.09 -14.39 19.35
CA ALA A 278 -9.46 -13.89 19.48
C ALA A 278 -9.64 -12.58 18.67
N HIS A 279 -10.69 -12.48 17.87
CA HIS A 279 -11.07 -11.25 17.16
C HIS A 279 -12.52 -10.88 17.41
N THR A 280 -12.78 -9.58 17.32
CA THR A 280 -14.14 -9.05 17.18
C THR A 280 -14.26 -8.47 15.77
N ILE A 281 -15.20 -8.99 14.98
CA ILE A 281 -15.58 -8.41 13.69
C ILE A 281 -16.91 -7.69 13.89
N THR A 282 -16.90 -6.36 13.81
CA THR A 282 -18.11 -5.52 13.88
C THR A 282 -18.46 -5.02 12.49
N ILE A 283 -19.69 -5.26 12.03
CA ILE A 283 -20.19 -4.76 10.74
C ILE A 283 -21.37 -3.82 11.02
N GLY A 284 -21.22 -2.56 10.66
CA GLY A 284 -22.24 -1.51 10.83
C GLY A 284 -21.90 -0.47 11.88
N ASN A 285 -22.89 0.35 12.27
CA ASN A 285 -22.74 1.38 13.30
C ASN A 285 -23.64 1.10 14.52
N VAL A 286 -23.43 1.88 15.60
CA VAL A 286 -24.21 1.81 16.86
C VAL A 286 -25.17 2.99 17.07
N THR A 287 -25.25 3.94 16.14
CA THR A 287 -25.97 5.23 16.32
C THR A 287 -27.00 5.56 15.23
N GLY A 288 -26.93 4.93 14.05
CA GLY A 288 -27.79 5.19 12.90
C GLY A 288 -28.28 3.92 12.21
N ALA A 289 -29.30 4.03 11.38
CA ALA A 289 -29.85 2.87 10.67
C ALA A 289 -28.81 2.24 9.74
N THR A 290 -28.44 0.99 10.00
CA THR A 290 -27.56 0.19 9.13
C THR A 290 -28.32 -1.02 8.62
N ARG A 291 -28.31 -1.24 7.30
CA ARG A 291 -28.80 -2.47 6.67
C ARG A 291 -27.61 -3.30 6.18
N VAL A 292 -27.49 -4.52 6.67
CA VAL A 292 -26.50 -5.51 6.19
C VAL A 292 -27.22 -6.48 5.25
N ASN A 293 -26.92 -6.41 3.96
CA ASN A 293 -27.44 -7.33 2.96
C ASN A 293 -26.38 -8.38 2.64
N VAL A 294 -26.67 -9.66 2.89
CA VAL A 294 -25.82 -10.79 2.51
C VAL A 294 -26.52 -11.54 1.38
N ASN A 295 -25.88 -11.59 0.20
CA ASN A 295 -26.45 -12.20 -0.99
C ASN A 295 -25.48 -13.26 -1.52
N THR A 296 -25.84 -14.54 -1.40
CA THR A 296 -24.94 -15.67 -1.71
C THR A 296 -25.15 -16.26 -3.10
N GLY A 297 -26.12 -15.75 -3.88
CA GLY A 297 -26.45 -16.28 -5.21
C GLY A 297 -26.90 -17.74 -5.14
N THR A 298 -26.23 -18.62 -5.88
CA THR A 298 -26.46 -20.08 -5.83
C THR A 298 -25.72 -20.78 -4.69
N GLY A 299 -24.85 -20.06 -3.97
CA GLY A 299 -24.07 -20.58 -2.84
C GLY A 299 -24.85 -20.58 -1.53
N LEU A 300 -24.37 -21.37 -0.56
CA LEU A 300 -24.90 -21.44 0.80
C LEU A 300 -24.41 -20.26 1.64
N PHE A 301 -25.28 -19.73 2.51
CA PHE A 301 -24.87 -18.95 3.66
C PHE A 301 -24.67 -19.90 4.86
N ASN A 302 -23.42 -20.26 5.14
CA ASN A 302 -23.10 -21.17 6.25
C ASN A 302 -22.60 -20.37 7.47
N VAL A 303 -23.29 -20.51 8.60
CA VAL A 303 -22.87 -19.96 9.91
C VAL A 303 -22.48 -21.13 10.81
N THR A 304 -21.18 -21.29 11.03
CA THR A 304 -20.65 -22.32 11.95
C THR A 304 -20.13 -21.64 13.20
N ALA A 305 -20.88 -21.77 14.29
CA ALA A 305 -20.55 -21.19 15.59
C ALA A 305 -20.97 -22.12 16.73
N THR A 306 -20.28 -22.06 17.87
CA THR A 306 -20.68 -22.82 19.07
C THR A 306 -22.07 -22.41 19.54
N ASN A 307 -22.35 -21.10 19.53
CA ASN A 307 -23.64 -20.50 19.85
C ASN A 307 -23.92 -19.33 18.90
N SER A 308 -25.20 -19.03 18.64
CA SER A 308 -25.62 -17.84 17.88
C SER A 308 -26.86 -17.23 18.53
N ILE A 309 -26.89 -15.90 18.63
CA ILE A 309 -28.01 -15.14 19.22
C ILE A 309 -28.53 -14.18 18.16
N PHE A 310 -29.81 -14.31 17.81
CA PHE A 310 -30.51 -13.40 16.91
C PHE A 310 -31.51 -12.59 17.73
N SER A 311 -31.39 -11.26 17.67
CA SER A 311 -32.34 -10.35 18.34
C SER A 311 -33.36 -9.83 17.33
N GLY A 312 -34.63 -9.79 17.72
CA GLY A 312 -35.74 -9.40 16.86
C GLY A 312 -36.38 -10.58 16.11
N THR A 313 -37.04 -10.28 14.99
CA THR A 313 -37.78 -11.28 14.23
C THR A 313 -36.86 -12.08 13.31
N VAL A 314 -36.91 -13.41 13.41
CA VAL A 314 -36.26 -14.34 12.47
C VAL A 314 -37.33 -14.99 11.61
N THR A 315 -37.28 -14.76 10.29
CA THR A 315 -38.23 -15.35 9.34
C THR A 315 -37.53 -16.43 8.51
N ALA A 316 -38.03 -17.67 8.61
CA ALA A 316 -37.58 -18.79 7.78
C ALA A 316 -38.72 -19.23 6.85
N SER A 317 -38.50 -19.17 5.53
CA SER A 317 -39.55 -19.46 4.54
C SER A 317 -40.05 -20.92 4.58
N CYS A 318 -39.17 -21.86 4.95
CA CYS A 318 -39.48 -23.29 4.97
C CYS A 318 -39.29 -23.94 6.36
N GLY A 319 -39.21 -23.13 7.42
CA GLY A 319 -39.07 -23.60 8.81
C GLY A 319 -37.62 -23.84 9.27
N VAL A 320 -37.49 -24.36 10.49
CA VAL A 320 -36.21 -24.66 11.16
C VAL A 320 -36.16 -26.15 11.46
N LEU A 321 -35.14 -26.85 10.95
CA LEU A 321 -34.93 -28.27 11.20
C LEU A 321 -34.10 -28.47 12.47
N ILE A 322 -34.55 -29.37 13.34
CA ILE A 322 -33.84 -29.76 14.57
C ILE A 322 -33.36 -31.21 14.42
N CYS A 323 -32.13 -31.50 14.84
CA CYS A 323 -31.56 -32.83 14.75
C CYS A 323 -32.32 -33.84 15.65
N SER A 324 -32.70 -34.99 15.09
CA SER A 324 -33.53 -35.99 15.79
C SER A 324 -33.15 -37.45 15.45
N ASP A 325 -32.03 -37.66 14.75
CA ASP A 325 -31.51 -38.99 14.37
C ASP A 325 -31.28 -39.85 15.61
N ILE A 326 -31.64 -41.14 15.54
CA ILE A 326 -31.48 -42.08 16.67
C ILE A 326 -30.02 -42.20 17.12
N ARG A 327 -29.05 -42.03 16.21
CA ARG A 327 -27.60 -42.06 16.52
C ARG A 327 -27.15 -40.87 17.36
N TYR A 328 -27.93 -39.79 17.40
CA TYR A 328 -27.66 -38.63 18.25
C TYR A 328 -28.35 -38.73 19.62
N LYS A 329 -29.07 -39.82 19.90
CA LYS A 329 -29.84 -40.02 21.14
C LYS A 329 -29.32 -41.22 21.92
N LYS A 330 -29.37 -41.12 23.24
CA LYS A 330 -29.06 -42.20 24.19
C LYS A 330 -30.11 -42.21 25.30
N ASP A 331 -30.22 -43.31 26.03
CA ASP A 331 -31.11 -43.44 27.19
C ASP A 331 -32.60 -43.14 26.87
N ILE A 332 -33.09 -43.69 25.76
CA ILE A 332 -34.43 -43.40 25.23
C ILE A 332 -35.50 -44.10 26.10
N THR A 333 -36.34 -43.31 26.78
CA THR A 333 -37.49 -43.78 27.56
C THR A 333 -38.79 -43.15 27.08
N ASN A 334 -39.91 -43.88 27.20
CA ASN A 334 -41.23 -43.35 26.87
C ASN A 334 -41.65 -42.25 27.85
N LEU A 335 -42.37 -41.23 27.33
CA LEU A 335 -43.04 -40.24 28.17
C LEU A 335 -44.24 -40.89 28.87
N LYS A 336 -44.51 -40.47 30.11
CA LYS A 336 -45.63 -40.94 30.93
C LYS A 336 -46.23 -39.77 31.71
N GLY A 337 -47.55 -39.80 31.91
CA GLY A 337 -48.27 -38.74 32.62
C GLY A 337 -48.24 -37.43 31.85
N SER A 338 -48.16 -37.52 30.51
CA SER A 338 -48.11 -36.35 29.64
C SER A 338 -49.41 -35.56 29.70
N LEU A 339 -50.57 -36.22 29.81
CA LEU A 339 -51.87 -35.58 29.94
C LEU A 339 -51.95 -34.74 31.22
N ASP A 340 -51.68 -35.36 32.38
CA ASP A 340 -51.75 -34.68 33.68
C ASP A 340 -50.81 -33.47 33.75
N LYS A 341 -49.62 -33.57 33.14
CA LYS A 341 -48.66 -32.46 33.08
C LYS A 341 -49.11 -31.36 32.12
N VAL A 342 -49.66 -31.70 30.95
CA VAL A 342 -50.18 -30.70 30.00
C VAL A 342 -51.37 -29.96 30.59
N LEU A 343 -52.25 -30.64 31.34
CA LEU A 343 -53.40 -30.02 32.02
C LEU A 343 -52.98 -29.00 33.10
N GLN A 344 -51.75 -29.06 33.59
CA GLN A 344 -51.19 -28.08 34.53
C GLN A 344 -50.61 -26.84 33.84
N LEU A 345 -50.44 -26.85 32.51
CA LEU A 345 -49.92 -25.71 31.75
C LEU A 345 -51.05 -24.73 31.43
N GLN A 346 -50.76 -23.43 31.58
CA GLN A 346 -51.72 -22.37 31.30
C GLN A 346 -51.31 -21.55 30.07
N GLY A 347 -52.09 -21.65 28.99
CA GLY A 347 -51.98 -20.75 27.86
C GLY A 347 -52.50 -19.34 28.21
N VAL A 348 -51.73 -18.31 27.89
CA VAL A 348 -52.06 -16.91 28.20
C VAL A 348 -52.01 -16.04 26.96
N ASN A 349 -52.80 -14.96 26.98
CA ASN A 349 -52.67 -13.85 26.04
C ASN A 349 -51.93 -12.72 26.73
N TYR A 350 -50.99 -12.07 26.04
CA TYR A 350 -50.21 -10.99 26.63
C TYR A 350 -49.77 -9.95 25.60
N PHE A 351 -49.33 -8.80 26.09
CA PHE A 351 -48.57 -7.81 25.32
C PHE A 351 -47.19 -7.71 25.92
N PHE A 352 -46.16 -7.49 25.09
CA PHE A 352 -44.84 -7.22 25.61
C PHE A 352 -44.78 -5.81 26.22
N ARG A 353 -44.03 -5.66 27.31
CA ARG A 353 -43.74 -4.35 27.94
C ARG A 353 -42.71 -3.58 27.12
N LYS A 354 -43.08 -3.19 25.90
CA LYS A 354 -42.19 -2.55 24.92
C LYS A 354 -41.53 -1.28 25.47
N ASP A 355 -42.30 -0.43 26.15
CA ASP A 355 -41.82 0.86 26.66
C ASP A 355 -40.86 0.72 27.85
N GLU A 356 -41.03 -0.35 28.65
CA GLU A 356 -40.14 -0.65 29.78
C GLU A 356 -38.82 -1.32 29.33
N PHE A 357 -38.81 -1.96 28.15
CA PHE A 357 -37.67 -2.69 27.58
C PHE A 357 -37.39 -2.28 26.13
N PRO A 358 -37.08 -1.00 25.86
CA PRO A 358 -36.91 -0.49 24.50
C PRO A 358 -35.76 -1.18 23.74
N GLU A 359 -34.75 -1.68 24.44
CA GLU A 359 -33.60 -2.39 23.87
C GLU A 359 -33.97 -3.79 23.33
N LYS A 360 -35.09 -4.37 23.76
CA LYS A 360 -35.56 -5.68 23.31
C LYS A 360 -36.29 -5.64 21.98
N SER A 361 -36.67 -4.44 21.51
CA SER A 361 -37.38 -4.24 20.23
C SER A 361 -38.66 -5.07 20.11
N PHE A 362 -39.43 -5.19 21.19
CA PHE A 362 -40.67 -5.94 21.16
C PHE A 362 -41.74 -5.30 20.26
N THR A 363 -42.64 -6.14 19.74
CA THR A 363 -43.83 -5.68 19.03
C THR A 363 -44.92 -5.27 20.02
N ASP A 364 -45.79 -4.36 19.61
CA ASP A 364 -46.96 -3.92 20.40
C ASP A 364 -48.23 -4.71 20.03
N THR A 365 -48.05 -5.90 19.46
CA THR A 365 -49.14 -6.75 19.00
C THR A 365 -49.48 -7.78 20.07
N LYS A 366 -50.77 -8.13 20.18
CA LYS A 366 -51.24 -9.17 21.11
C LYS A 366 -50.61 -10.51 20.76
N GLN A 367 -50.00 -11.14 21.76
CA GLN A 367 -49.33 -12.44 21.66
C GLN A 367 -50.13 -13.53 22.40
N ILE A 368 -49.88 -14.78 22.02
CA ILE A 368 -50.36 -15.97 22.70
C ILE A 368 -49.13 -16.83 23.05
N GLY A 369 -49.10 -17.39 24.26
CA GLY A 369 -47.99 -18.26 24.66
C GLY A 369 -48.12 -18.72 26.11
N PHE A 370 -46.98 -19.03 26.72
CA PHE A 370 -46.87 -19.44 28.12
C PHE A 370 -46.02 -18.47 28.94
N ILE A 371 -46.24 -18.44 30.25
CA ILE A 371 -45.30 -17.84 31.20
C ILE A 371 -44.17 -18.85 31.46
N ALA A 372 -42.93 -18.50 31.09
CA ALA A 372 -41.80 -19.42 31.16
C ALA A 372 -41.56 -19.99 32.57
N GLN A 373 -41.77 -19.19 33.61
CA GLN A 373 -41.63 -19.58 35.02
C GLN A 373 -42.67 -20.63 35.46
N GLU A 374 -43.84 -20.65 34.83
CA GLU A 374 -44.87 -21.64 35.13
C GLU A 374 -44.57 -22.96 34.40
N VAL A 375 -44.12 -22.88 33.15
CA VAL A 375 -43.64 -24.04 32.39
C VAL A 375 -42.47 -24.71 33.09
N GLU A 376 -41.52 -23.93 33.61
CA GLU A 376 -40.32 -24.44 34.30
C GLU A 376 -40.64 -25.36 35.49
N LYS A 377 -41.75 -25.12 36.20
CA LYS A 377 -42.17 -25.96 37.33
C LYS A 377 -42.58 -27.38 36.90
N ILE A 378 -43.02 -27.54 35.65
CA ILE A 378 -43.55 -28.79 35.11
C ILE A 378 -42.56 -29.46 34.15
N TYR A 379 -41.97 -28.68 33.27
CA TYR A 379 -40.99 -29.06 32.24
C TYR A 379 -39.78 -28.10 32.28
N PRO A 380 -38.90 -28.19 33.30
CA PRO A 380 -37.71 -27.33 33.40
C PRO A 380 -36.82 -27.43 32.15
N GLU A 381 -36.79 -28.60 31.49
CA GLU A 381 -36.03 -28.85 30.27
C GLU A 381 -36.55 -28.13 29.02
N PHE A 382 -37.70 -27.43 29.10
CA PHE A 382 -38.22 -26.59 28.01
C PHE A 382 -37.80 -25.14 28.16
N VAL A 383 -37.21 -24.76 29.29
CA VAL A 383 -36.94 -23.36 29.62
C VAL A 383 -35.44 -23.09 29.64
N ALA A 384 -35.01 -22.18 28.78
CA ALA A 384 -33.66 -21.62 28.81
C ALA A 384 -33.64 -20.33 29.62
N THR A 385 -32.57 -20.09 30.38
CA THR A 385 -32.33 -18.82 31.09
C THR A 385 -31.10 -18.14 30.51
N ASP A 386 -31.22 -16.87 30.12
CA ASP A 386 -30.09 -16.09 29.59
C ASP A 386 -29.16 -15.59 30.71
N SER A 387 -28.04 -14.98 30.33
CA SER A 387 -27.05 -14.45 31.29
C SER A 387 -27.57 -13.33 32.19
N LYS A 388 -28.72 -12.74 31.87
CA LYS A 388 -29.38 -11.68 32.66
C LYS A 388 -30.53 -12.24 33.51
N GLY A 389 -30.79 -13.55 33.44
CA GLY A 389 -31.86 -14.21 34.19
C GLY A 389 -33.21 -14.25 33.48
N TYR A 390 -33.33 -13.76 32.24
CA TYR A 390 -34.59 -13.84 31.48
C TYR A 390 -34.80 -15.25 30.94
N LYS A 391 -36.04 -15.71 30.97
CA LYS A 391 -36.42 -17.08 30.60
C LYS A 391 -37.13 -17.13 29.25
N SER A 392 -36.90 -18.19 28.48
CA SER A 392 -37.51 -18.43 27.17
C SER A 392 -37.93 -19.90 27.05
N VAL A 393 -39.04 -20.17 26.35
CA VAL A 393 -39.62 -21.51 26.20
C VAL A 393 -39.29 -22.09 24.82
N ASP A 394 -38.79 -23.31 24.76
CA ASP A 394 -38.64 -24.12 23.54
C ASP A 394 -39.97 -24.81 23.21
N TYR A 395 -40.82 -24.11 22.45
CA TYR A 395 -42.13 -24.60 22.04
C TYR A 395 -42.08 -25.89 21.21
N SER A 396 -40.98 -26.15 20.47
CA SER A 396 -40.86 -27.34 19.63
C SER A 396 -40.85 -28.64 20.44
N ARG A 397 -40.41 -28.59 21.71
CA ARG A 397 -40.43 -29.74 22.61
C ARG A 397 -41.81 -30.11 23.13
N LEU A 398 -42.77 -29.19 23.04
CA LEU A 398 -44.14 -29.45 23.49
C LEU A 398 -44.87 -30.42 22.55
N THR A 399 -44.53 -30.44 21.26
CA THR A 399 -45.19 -31.30 20.27
C THR A 399 -45.19 -32.80 20.64
N PRO A 400 -44.07 -33.47 20.96
CA PRO A 400 -44.09 -34.88 21.38
C PRO A 400 -44.87 -35.12 22.68
N VAL A 401 -44.85 -34.17 23.62
CA VAL A 401 -45.65 -34.27 24.85
C VAL A 401 -47.15 -34.23 24.54
N LEU A 402 -47.58 -33.33 23.65
CA LEU A 402 -48.99 -33.26 23.22
C LEU A 402 -49.45 -34.54 22.52
N VAL A 403 -48.57 -35.16 21.72
CA VAL A 403 -48.87 -36.45 21.08
C VAL A 403 -49.13 -37.55 22.12
N GLU A 404 -48.30 -37.65 23.16
CA GLU A 404 -48.50 -38.65 24.21
C GLU A 404 -49.69 -38.32 25.12
N ALA A 405 -49.94 -37.04 25.42
CA ALA A 405 -51.14 -36.60 26.15
C ALA A 405 -52.44 -36.98 25.39
N LEU A 406 -52.46 -36.83 24.06
CA LEU A 406 -53.59 -37.26 23.23
C LEU A 406 -53.78 -38.77 23.25
N LYS A 407 -52.69 -39.56 23.22
CA LYS A 407 -52.77 -41.03 23.35
C LYS A 407 -53.30 -41.46 24.71
N GLU A 408 -52.84 -40.83 25.79
CA GLU A 408 -53.33 -41.08 27.15
C GLU A 408 -54.82 -40.71 27.28
N LEU A 409 -55.24 -39.57 26.73
CA LEU A 409 -56.63 -39.15 26.69
C LEU A 409 -57.49 -40.15 25.91
N GLN A 410 -57.05 -40.58 24.73
CA GLN A 410 -57.76 -41.58 23.92
C GLN A 410 -57.92 -42.91 24.67
N LYS A 411 -56.91 -43.31 25.44
CA LYS A 411 -57.00 -44.51 26.28
C LYS A 411 -58.10 -44.36 27.34
N GLN A 412 -58.15 -43.24 28.07
CA GLN A 412 -59.20 -42.98 29.06
C GLN A 412 -60.60 -42.96 28.40
N VAL A 413 -60.72 -42.37 27.21
CA VAL A 413 -61.98 -42.38 26.44
C VAL A 413 -62.41 -43.81 26.10
N ASN A 414 -61.49 -44.67 25.66
CA ASN A 414 -61.79 -46.06 25.36
C ASN A 414 -62.23 -46.84 26.60
N GLU A 415 -61.55 -46.65 27.73
CA GLU A 415 -61.89 -47.29 29.01
C GLU A 415 -63.27 -46.85 29.53
N LEU A 416 -63.60 -45.55 29.41
CA LEU A 416 -64.92 -45.01 29.74
C LEU A 416 -66.01 -45.57 28.81
N GLN A 417 -65.74 -45.66 27.50
CA GLN A 417 -66.69 -46.23 26.54
C GLN A 417 -66.97 -47.71 26.83
N GLN A 418 -65.93 -48.47 27.15
CA GLN A 418 -66.06 -49.88 27.54
C GLN A 418 -66.90 -50.01 28.82
N SER A 419 -66.61 -49.20 29.84
CA SER A 419 -67.37 -49.18 31.09
C SER A 419 -68.85 -48.85 30.86
N ASN A 420 -69.14 -47.88 30.01
CA ASN A 420 -70.50 -47.52 29.62
C ASN A 420 -71.23 -48.65 28.87
N ASN A 421 -70.54 -49.40 28.01
CA ASN A 421 -71.14 -50.54 27.32
C ASN A 421 -71.49 -51.67 28.31
N VAL A 422 -70.60 -51.98 29.24
CA VAL A 422 -70.86 -52.96 30.32
C VAL A 422 -72.04 -52.52 31.19
N LEU A 423 -72.15 -51.23 31.54
CA LEU A 423 -73.29 -50.71 32.30
C LEU A 423 -74.62 -50.84 31.54
N LYS A 424 -74.62 -50.64 30.22
CA LYS A 424 -75.82 -50.84 29.38
C LYS A 424 -76.24 -52.30 29.31
N GLU A 425 -75.30 -53.23 29.34
CA GLU A 425 -75.56 -54.68 29.33
C GLU A 425 -75.96 -55.22 30.71
N GLY A 426 -75.44 -54.64 31.80
CA GLY A 426 -75.69 -55.06 33.19
C GLY A 426 -76.97 -54.53 33.83
N THR A 427 -77.67 -53.56 33.21
CA THR A 427 -79.00 -53.18 33.65
C THR A 427 -79.98 -54.22 33.12
N VAL A 428 -80.53 -55.08 33.99
CA VAL A 428 -81.55 -56.11 33.63
C VAL A 428 -82.45 -55.56 32.54
N SER A 429 -82.34 -56.11 31.33
CA SER A 429 -83.03 -55.53 30.20
C SER A 429 -84.53 -55.54 30.53
N LYS A 430 -85.23 -54.46 30.21
CA LYS A 430 -86.69 -54.39 30.40
C LYS A 430 -87.38 -55.62 29.80
N GLN A 431 -86.78 -56.21 28.75
CA GLN A 431 -87.18 -57.46 28.14
C GLN A 431 -87.04 -58.69 29.06
N ASP A 432 -85.95 -58.82 29.82
CA ASP A 432 -85.77 -59.95 30.76
C ASP A 432 -86.74 -59.85 31.94
N PHE A 433 -87.01 -58.64 32.42
CA PHE A 433 -88.01 -58.41 33.47
C PHE A 433 -89.43 -58.70 32.97
N GLU A 434 -89.79 -58.26 31.75
CA GLU A 434 -91.10 -58.56 31.15
C GLU A 434 -91.25 -60.05 30.79
N LYS A 435 -90.17 -60.72 30.36
CA LYS A 435 -90.18 -62.16 30.10
C LYS A 435 -90.34 -62.96 31.38
N LEU A 436 -89.65 -62.58 32.46
CA LEU A 436 -89.85 -63.18 33.78
C LEU A 436 -91.28 -62.98 34.30
N LYS A 437 -91.86 -61.80 34.07
CA LYS A 437 -93.26 -61.50 34.42
C LYS A 437 -94.25 -62.37 33.63
N ALA A 438 -94.00 -62.57 32.34
CA ALA A 438 -94.80 -63.45 31.49
C ALA A 438 -94.68 -64.93 31.88
N ASP A 439 -93.48 -65.38 32.27
CA ASP A 439 -93.25 -66.76 32.72
C ASP A 439 -93.91 -67.02 34.08
N ILE A 440 -93.89 -66.05 35.00
CA ILE A 440 -94.66 -66.10 36.26
C ILE A 440 -96.17 -66.17 35.99
N GLN A 441 -96.67 -65.41 35.02
CA GLN A 441 -98.09 -65.43 34.65
C GLN A 441 -98.51 -66.81 34.10
N LYS A 442 -97.71 -67.38 33.18
CA LYS A 442 -97.95 -68.73 32.63
C LYS A 442 -97.93 -69.82 33.72
N LEU A 443 -97.03 -69.70 34.70
CA LEU A 443 -96.95 -70.65 35.81
C LEU A 443 -98.21 -70.60 36.67
N ASN A 444 -98.72 -69.40 36.96
CA ASN A 444 -99.97 -69.23 37.69
C ASN A 444 -101.18 -69.83 36.96
N ASP A 445 -101.26 -69.65 35.64
CA ASP A 445 -102.34 -70.23 34.82
C ASP A 445 -102.27 -71.77 34.79
N LEU A 446 -101.06 -72.35 34.72
CA LEU A 446 -100.83 -73.79 34.81
C LEU A 446 -101.25 -74.37 36.17
N VAL A 447 -100.91 -73.70 37.27
CA VAL A 447 -101.31 -74.12 38.62
C VAL A 447 -102.83 -74.07 38.76
N LYS A 448 -103.49 -73.02 38.25
CA LYS A 448 -104.95 -72.91 38.26
C LYS A 448 -105.63 -74.04 37.49
N ASN A 449 -105.19 -74.29 36.26
CA ASN A 449 -105.75 -75.35 35.42
C ASN A 449 -105.54 -76.75 36.02
N ASN A 450 -104.41 -77.00 36.68
CA ASN A 450 -104.15 -78.29 37.33
C ASN A 450 -104.98 -78.49 38.61
N THR A 451 -105.35 -77.39 39.27
CA THR A 451 -106.27 -77.41 40.42
C THR A 451 -107.71 -77.67 39.97
N GLU A 452 -108.13 -77.08 38.85
CA GLU A 452 -109.44 -77.32 38.23
C GLU A 452 -109.56 -78.75 37.65
N ALA A 453 -108.50 -79.29 37.04
CA ALA A 453 -108.46 -80.66 36.54
C ALA A 453 -108.56 -81.73 37.65
N LYS A 454 -107.95 -81.49 38.83
CA LYS A 454 -108.11 -82.37 40.00
C LYS A 454 -109.55 -82.39 40.52
N MET A 455 -110.22 -81.24 40.57
CA MET A 455 -111.62 -81.15 41.03
C MET A 455 -112.63 -81.79 40.07
N SER A 456 -112.29 -81.96 38.79
CA SER A 456 -113.16 -82.62 37.79
C SER A 456 -113.02 -84.15 37.76
N SER A 457 -112.00 -84.72 38.43
CA SER A 457 -111.77 -86.17 38.48
C SER A 457 -112.35 -86.88 39.72
N GLU A 458 -112.96 -86.12 40.63
CA GLU A 458 -113.53 -86.60 41.91
C GLU A 458 -115.07 -86.50 41.99
N LYS A 459 -115.78 -86.37 40.86
CA LYS A 459 -117.25 -86.44 40.77
C LYS A 459 -117.67 -87.46 39.73
#